data_AF-A0A4Q9GVP1-F1
#
_entry.id   AF-A0A4Q9GVP1-F1
#
_cell.length_a   1.000
_cell.length_b   1.000
_cell.length_c   1.000
_cell.angle_alpha   90.00
_cell.angle_beta   90.00
_cell.angle_gamma   90.00
#
_symmetry.space_group_name_H-M   'P 1'
#
loop_
_entity.id
_entity.type
_entity.pdbx_description
1 polymer ?
#
loop_
_entity_poly.entity_id
_entity_poly.type
_entity_poly.pdbx_seq_one_letter_code
_entity_poly.pdbx_strand_id
1 'polypeptide(L)' 'MSNETEDHHGNSPASWTTVIIMLVAFTIGTFAFWFDLPVIVWAAAGLCLLGPIVGLFLKRAGYGVGGDKVIPKAHS' A
#
# COMPACT_ATOMS: atom_id res chain seq x y z
N MET A 1 8.86 33.80 -2.73
CA MET A 1 8.97 32.53 -2.01
C MET A 1 8.62 31.45 -3.00
N SER A 2 9.49 30.46 -3.20
CA SER A 2 9.15 29.27 -3.99
C SER A 2 7.90 28.68 -3.36
N ASN A 3 6.77 28.73 -4.08
CA ASN A 3 5.67 27.83 -3.78
C ASN A 3 6.20 26.45 -4.13
N GLU A 4 6.81 25.81 -3.15
CA GLU A 4 7.03 24.38 -3.17
C GLU A 4 5.64 23.81 -3.37
N THR A 5 5.40 23.29 -4.56
CA THR A 5 4.24 22.47 -4.83
C THR A 5 4.28 21.40 -3.74
N GLU A 6 3.46 21.57 -2.71
CA GLU A 6 3.19 20.55 -1.70
C GLU A 6 2.80 19.32 -2.50
N ASP A 7 3.78 18.45 -2.69
CA ASP A 7 3.71 17.36 -3.63
C ASP A 7 2.81 16.29 -3.01
N HIS A 8 1.50 16.50 -3.13
CA HIS A 8 0.47 15.50 -2.91
C HIS A 8 0.56 14.32 -3.91
N HIS A 9 1.70 14.20 -4.61
CA HIS A 9 2.01 13.32 -5.73
C HIS A 9 2.33 11.87 -5.34
N GLY A 10 2.27 11.49 -4.06
CA GLY A 10 2.57 10.11 -3.66
C GLY A 10 2.20 9.70 -2.24
N ASN A 11 1.87 10.65 -1.35
CA ASN A 11 1.60 10.37 0.06
C ASN A 11 0.11 10.10 0.35
N SER A 12 -0.55 9.37 -0.54
CA SER A 12 -1.90 8.89 -0.29
C SER A 12 -1.83 7.69 0.68
N PRO A 13 -2.65 7.64 1.75
CA PRO A 13 -2.67 6.48 2.66
C PRO A 13 -2.87 5.15 1.94
N ALA A 14 -3.51 5.16 0.76
CA ALA A 14 -3.71 3.96 -0.06
C ALA A 14 -2.43 3.45 -0.74
N SER A 15 -1.53 4.33 -1.21
CA SER A 15 -0.27 3.91 -1.84
C SER A 15 0.63 3.25 -0.81
N TRP A 16 0.78 3.88 0.35
CA TRP A 16 1.64 3.36 1.42
C TRP A 16 1.10 2.04 2.01
N THR A 17 -0.22 1.91 2.16
CA THR A 17 -0.84 0.63 2.59
C THR A 17 -0.48 -0.52 1.65
N THR A 18 -0.54 -0.28 0.34
CA THR A 18 -0.19 -1.29 -0.66
C THR A 18 1.28 -1.70 -0.54
N VAL A 19 2.17 -0.72 -0.34
CA VAL A 19 3.62 -0.96 -0.16
C VAL A 19 3.89 -1.79 1.09
N ILE A 20 3.27 -1.46 2.23
CA ILE A 20 3.45 -2.24 3.47
C ILE A 20 3.01 -3.69 3.27
N ILE A 21 1.86 -3.92 2.65
CA ILE A 21 1.36 -5.29 2.41
C ILE A 21 2.37 -6.08 1.58
N MET A 22 2.94 -5.46 0.54
CA MET A 22 3.99 -6.11 -0.27
C MET A 22 5.24 -6.39 0.56
N LEU A 23 5.73 -5.42 1.36
CA LEU A 23 6.91 -5.62 2.21
C LEU A 23 6.71 -6.75 3.23
N VAL A 24 5.54 -6.83 3.85
CA VAL A 24 5.18 -7.91 4.79
C VAL A 24 5.13 -9.25 4.06
N ALA A 25 4.50 -9.32 2.90
CA ALA A 25 4.44 -10.55 2.10
C ALA A 25 5.84 -11.05 1.70
N PHE A 26 6.72 -10.15 1.25
CA PHE A 26 8.11 -10.50 0.91
C PHE A 26 8.92 -10.92 2.13
N THR A 27 8.73 -10.26 3.27
CA THR A 27 9.40 -10.62 4.52
C THR A 27 9.02 -12.04 4.93
N ILE A 28 7.71 -12.35 4.97
CA ILE A 28 7.20 -13.69 5.30
C ILE A 28 7.71 -14.72 4.29
N GLY A 29 7.64 -14.41 2.99
CA GLY A 29 8.11 -15.31 1.93
C GLY A 29 9.59 -15.64 2.06
N THR A 30 10.43 -14.66 2.40
CA THR A 30 11.87 -14.84 2.60
C THR A 30 12.16 -15.79 3.76
N PHE A 31 11.52 -15.58 4.92
CA PHE A 31 11.66 -16.48 6.06
C PHE A 31 11.10 -17.88 5.76
N ALA A 32 9.97 -17.98 5.06
CA ALA A 32 9.37 -19.26 4.68
C ALA A 32 10.27 -20.09 3.75
N PHE A 33 10.95 -19.43 2.81
CA PHE A 33 11.97 -20.08 1.98
C PHE A 33 13.19 -20.52 2.79
N TRP A 34 13.64 -19.69 3.74
CA TRP A 34 14.77 -20.02 4.61
C TRP A 34 14.51 -21.28 5.45
N PHE A 35 13.28 -21.46 5.93
CA PHE A 35 12.89 -22.61 6.75
C PHE A 35 12.40 -23.83 5.93
N ASP A 36 12.48 -23.79 4.59
CA ASP A 36 11.99 -24.84 3.70
C ASP A 36 10.51 -25.20 3.96
N LEU A 37 9.66 -24.16 4.10
CA LEU A 37 8.23 -24.29 4.35
C LEU A 37 7.44 -23.92 3.08
N PRO A 38 7.33 -24.83 2.09
CA PRO A 38 6.74 -24.52 0.78
C PRO A 38 5.29 -24.07 0.87
N VAL A 39 4.52 -24.58 1.84
CA VAL A 39 3.12 -24.17 2.06
C VAL A 39 3.02 -22.68 2.40
N ILE A 40 3.92 -22.19 3.25
CA ILE A 40 3.91 -20.79 3.68
C ILE A 40 4.41 -19.88 2.56
N VAL A 41 5.34 -20.35 1.72
CA VAL A 41 5.78 -19.62 0.53
C VAL A 41 4.60 -19.37 -0.42
N TRP A 42 3.79 -20.39 -0.71
CA TRP A 42 2.60 -20.21 -1.55
C TRP A 42 1.55 -19.29 -0.89
N ALA A 43 1.39 -19.37 0.43
CA ALA A 43 0.52 -18.44 1.16
C ALA A 43 1.02 -16.98 1.07
N ALA A 44 2.34 -16.76 1.18
CA ALA A 44 2.95 -15.44 1.06
C ALA A 44 2.86 -14.90 -0.38
N ALA A 45 3.00 -15.76 -1.39
CA ALA A 45 2.77 -15.40 -2.79
C ALA A 45 1.32 -14.94 -3.01
N GLY A 46 0.35 -15.68 -2.46
CA GLY A 46 -1.07 -15.28 -2.44
C GLY A 46 -1.28 -13.93 -1.75
N LEU A 47 -0.66 -13.73 -0.58
CA LEU A 47 -0.73 -12.45 0.16
C LEU A 47 -0.13 -11.28 -0.65
N CYS A 48 0.96 -11.51 -1.37
CA CYS A 48 1.57 -10.50 -2.25
C CYS A 48 0.63 -10.10 -3.39
N LEU A 49 -0.13 -11.05 -3.94
CA LEU A 49 -1.17 -10.81 -4.94
C LEU A 49 -2.41 -10.09 -4.37
N LEU A 50 -2.70 -10.28 -3.08
CA LEU A 50 -3.77 -9.55 -2.38
C LEU A 50 -3.42 -8.07 -2.15
N GLY A 51 -2.13 -7.71 -2.05
CA GLY A 51 -1.67 -6.32 -1.91
C GLY A 51 -2.25 -5.35 -2.94
N PRO A 52 -2.06 -5.56 -4.26
CA PRO A 52 -2.63 -4.69 -5.28
C PRO A 52 -4.17 -4.73 -5.29
N ILE A 53 -4.79 -5.85 -4.91
CA ILE A 53 -6.26 -5.92 -4.76
C ILE A 53 -6.73 -4.94 -3.69
N VAL A 54 -6.10 -4.94 -2.51
CA VAL A 54 -6.41 -4.00 -1.42
C VAL A 54 -6.16 -2.55 -1.87
N GLY A 55 -5.07 -2.28 -2.59
CA GLY A 55 -4.78 -0.97 -3.17
C GLY A 55 -5.87 -0.48 -4.15
N LEU A 56 -6.41 -1.38 -4.98
CA LEU A 56 -7.52 -1.08 -5.89
C LEU A 56 -8.83 -0.80 -5.13
N PHE A 57 -9.12 -1.55 -4.06
CA PHE A 57 -10.28 -1.30 -3.19
C PHE A 57 -10.16 0.04 -2.47
N LEU A 58 -9.00 0.37 -1.92
CA LEU A 58 -8.74 1.67 -1.27
C LEU A 58 -8.86 2.84 -2.26
N LYS A 59 -8.38 2.65 -3.49
CA LYS A 59 -8.59 3.62 -4.57
C LYS A 59 -10.08 3.83 -4.85
N ARG A 60 -10.87 2.75 -4.95
CA ARG A 60 -12.33 2.83 -5.13
C ARG A 60 -13.07 3.43 -3.94
N ALA A 61 -12.57 3.24 -2.72
CA ALA A 61 -13.14 3.78 -1.49
C ALA A 61 -12.84 5.29 -1.30
N GLY A 62 -12.13 5.93 -2.24
CA GLY A 62 -11.81 7.36 -2.18
C GLY A 62 -10.60 7.69 -1.32
N TYR A 63 -9.77 6.70 -0.96
CA TYR A 63 -8.48 6.91 -0.30
C TYR A 63 -7.32 7.00 -1.30
N GLY A 64 -7.58 6.74 -2.58
CA GLY A 64 -6.59 6.88 -3.65
C GLY A 64 -6.27 8.34 -4.00
N VAL A 65 -5.24 8.52 -4.81
CA VAL A 65 -4.79 9.84 -5.31
C VAL A 65 -5.97 10.58 -5.96
N GLY A 66 -6.38 11.72 -5.38
CA GLY A 66 -7.51 12.53 -5.84
C GLY A 66 -8.87 12.24 -5.17
N GLY A 67 -8.93 11.43 -4.11
CA GLY A 67 -10.18 11.17 -3.39
C GLY A 67 -10.61 12.29 -2.43
N ASP A 68 -11.86 12.73 -2.53
CA ASP A 68 -12.46 13.85 -1.76
C ASP A 68 -12.37 13.72 -0.23
N LYS A 69 -12.09 12.52 0.31
CA LYS A 69 -12.00 12.28 1.75
C LYS A 69 -10.65 12.64 2.38
N VAL A 70 -9.63 12.91 1.56
CA VAL A 70 -8.30 13.32 2.05
C VAL A 70 -8.09 14.83 1.99
N ILE A 71 -9.10 15.60 1.55
CA ILE A 71 -9.06 17.07 1.57
C ILE A 71 -9.03 17.50 3.05
N PRO A 72 -7.90 18.05 3.56
CA PRO A 72 -7.89 18.60 4.89
C PRO A 72 -8.85 19.80 4.90
N LYS A 73 -9.70 19.85 5.93
CA LYS A 73 -10.59 20.99 6.16
C LYS A 73 -9.78 22.27 6.04
N ALA A 74 -10.18 23.15 5.12
CA ALA A 74 -9.56 24.44 4.91
C ALA A 74 -9.35 25.13 6.26
N HIS A 75 -8.08 25.31 6.63
CA HIS A 75 -7.71 26.15 7.76
C HIS A 75 -7.97 27.60 7.34
N SER A 76 -8.83 28.29 8.11
CA SER A 76 -9.11 29.73 8.00
C SER A 76 -7.92 30.56 8.42
#